data_AF-A0AAW7YJX2-F1
#
_entry.id   AF-A0AAW7YJX2-F1
#
_cell.length_a   1.000
_cell.length_b   1.000
_cell.length_c   1.000
_cell.angle_alpha   90.00
_cell.angle_beta   90.00
_cell.angle_gamma   90.00
#
_symmetry.space_group_name_H-M   'P 1'
#
loop_
_entity.id
_entity.type
_entity.pdbx_description
1 polymer ?
#
loop_
_entity_poly.entity_id
_entity_poly.type
_entity_poly.pdbx_seq_one_letter_code
_entity_poly.pdbx_strand_id
1 'polypeptide(L)'
;MLNKLFLKTLFTLSLVFAVSNTANATLITQDIWLDSGITTEIDYQYIGFITIDTEIAIVDDVFNDGSLMLGTVSAWVDFELFGFNFWTEAESDAALDADPLSFPMFGFFEAVFDTNNLAAGIELLDFDVTENTFDFYAFSGLIDIFTPPGFGDIFDPTGGLYDFGELAFGEARLTAVPEPTSLLLFLAAAIGLTTRRKVK
;
A
#
# COMPACT_ATOMS: atom_id res chain seq x y z
N MET A 1 -41.98 -30.43 7.88
CA MET A 1 -41.16 -29.29 8.33
C MET A 1 -39.68 -29.40 7.91
N LEU A 2 -39.12 -30.62 7.86
CA LEU A 2 -37.72 -30.88 7.48
C LEU A 2 -37.30 -30.27 6.12
N ASN A 3 -38.14 -30.39 5.08
CA ASN A 3 -37.84 -29.82 3.74
C ASN A 3 -37.65 -28.29 3.73
N LYS A 4 -38.40 -27.55 4.55
CA LYS A 4 -38.28 -26.08 4.63
C LYS A 4 -37.04 -25.65 5.41
N LEU A 5 -36.58 -26.48 6.36
CA LEU A 5 -35.37 -26.20 7.12
C LEU A 5 -34.13 -26.48 6.27
N PHE A 6 -34.11 -27.63 5.59
CA PHE A 6 -33.04 -28.04 4.68
C PHE A 6 -32.79 -27.01 3.56
N LEU A 7 -33.85 -26.53 2.92
CA LEU A 7 -33.75 -25.53 1.84
C LEU A 7 -33.18 -24.19 2.34
N LYS A 8 -33.54 -23.76 3.56
CA LYS A 8 -33.02 -22.54 4.17
C LYS A 8 -31.54 -22.68 4.50
N THR A 9 -31.14 -23.81 5.08
CA THR A 9 -29.74 -24.10 5.41
C THR A 9 -28.88 -24.12 4.15
N LEU A 10 -29.35 -24.75 3.07
CA LEU A 10 -28.68 -24.73 1.77
C LEU A 10 -28.56 -23.31 1.21
N PHE A 11 -29.62 -22.50 1.25
CA PHE A 11 -29.57 -21.11 0.80
C PHE A 11 -28.56 -20.28 1.60
N THR A 12 -28.51 -20.44 2.93
CA THR A 12 -27.54 -19.73 3.77
C THR A 12 -26.11 -20.17 3.50
N LEU A 13 -25.86 -21.47 3.35
CA LEU A 13 -24.54 -22.00 2.96
C LEU A 13 -24.13 -21.48 1.58
N SER A 14 -25.02 -21.52 0.59
CA SER A 14 -24.74 -20.98 -0.74
C SER A 14 -24.44 -19.49 -0.72
N LEU A 15 -25.13 -18.71 0.12
CA LEU A 15 -24.85 -17.29 0.29
C LEU A 15 -23.47 -17.06 0.92
N VAL A 16 -23.10 -17.84 1.95
CA VAL A 16 -21.77 -17.79 2.59
C VAL A 16 -20.66 -18.20 1.61
N PHE A 17 -20.88 -19.22 0.79
CA PHE A 17 -19.94 -19.63 -0.25
C PHE A 17 -19.85 -18.64 -1.41
N ALA A 18 -20.92 -17.90 -1.71
CA ALA A 18 -20.90 -16.87 -2.74
C ALA A 18 -20.10 -15.62 -2.32
N VAL A 19 -20.07 -15.30 -1.02
CA VAL A 19 -19.37 -14.12 -0.48
C VAL A 19 -17.98 -14.41 0.08
N SER A 20 -17.51 -15.67 0.04
CA SER A 20 -16.16 -16.04 0.50
C SER A 20 -15.10 -15.99 -0.62
N ASN A 21 -15.51 -15.64 -1.84
CA ASN A 21 -14.63 -15.54 -3.00
C ASN A 21 -14.29 -14.08 -3.37
N THR A 22 -14.58 -13.10 -2.51
CA THR A 22 -13.99 -11.76 -2.68
C THR A 22 -12.52 -11.83 -2.28
N ALA A 23 -11.62 -11.48 -3.19
CA ALA A 23 -10.20 -11.42 -2.90
C ALA A 23 -9.99 -10.32 -1.85
N ASN A 24 -9.47 -10.68 -0.67
CA ASN A 24 -9.19 -9.67 0.35
C ASN A 24 -8.08 -8.74 -0.15
N ALA A 25 -8.26 -7.43 0.01
CA ALA A 25 -7.16 -6.48 -0.12
C ALA A 25 -5.98 -6.94 0.74
N THR A 26 -4.79 -6.98 0.14
CA THR A 26 -3.56 -7.29 0.84
C THR A 26 -2.72 -6.02 0.89
N LEU A 27 -2.27 -5.64 2.09
CA LEU A 27 -1.28 -4.59 2.23
C LEU A 27 0.10 -5.20 2.14
N ILE A 28 0.98 -4.58 1.37
CA ILE A 28 2.41 -4.86 1.36
C ILE A 28 3.09 -3.75 2.14
N THR A 29 3.68 -4.09 3.28
CA THR A 29 4.55 -3.19 4.04
C THR A 29 5.99 -3.60 3.82
N GLN A 30 6.82 -2.67 3.34
CA GLN A 30 8.22 -2.90 2.99
C GLN A 30 9.11 -1.96 3.80
N ASP A 31 10.09 -2.53 4.51
CA ASP A 31 11.09 -1.72 5.21
C ASP A 31 12.06 -1.07 4.21
N ILE A 32 12.55 0.12 4.54
CA ILE A 32 13.50 0.88 3.73
C ILE A 32 14.76 1.16 4.54
N TRP A 33 15.90 0.87 3.92
CA TRP A 33 17.23 1.01 4.50
C TRP A 33 18.06 1.97 3.66
N LEU A 34 18.91 2.75 4.33
CA LEU A 34 19.84 3.68 3.68
C LEU A 34 21.28 3.35 4.09
N ASP A 35 22.16 3.25 3.10
CA ASP A 35 23.59 3.43 3.28
C ASP A 35 23.95 4.87 2.92
N SER A 36 24.24 5.72 3.92
CA SER A 36 24.40 7.16 3.71
C SER A 36 25.77 7.47 3.09
N GLY A 37 25.72 8.22 1.98
CA GLY A 37 26.87 8.69 1.22
C GLY A 37 27.72 9.74 1.93
N ILE A 38 27.29 10.26 3.09
CA ILE A 38 28.12 11.14 3.94
C ILE A 38 29.11 10.35 4.80
N THR A 39 28.93 9.03 4.92
CA THR A 39 29.82 8.15 5.66
C THR A 39 30.73 7.37 4.71
N THR A 40 31.84 6.84 5.22
CA THR A 40 32.80 6.07 4.41
C THR A 40 32.66 4.55 4.59
N GLU A 41 31.79 4.13 5.49
CA GLU A 41 31.55 2.71 5.79
C GLU A 41 30.21 2.33 5.16
N ILE A 42 30.13 1.14 4.55
CA ILE A 42 28.85 0.61 4.06
C ILE A 42 28.07 0.13 5.28
N ASP A 43 27.04 0.89 5.66
CA ASP A 43 26.22 0.63 6.84
C ASP A 43 24.76 0.96 6.55
N TYR A 44 24.02 -0.05 6.08
CA TYR A 44 22.59 0.08 5.89
C TYR A 44 21.89 0.22 7.25
N GLN A 45 21.28 1.37 7.45
CA GLN A 45 20.46 1.66 8.62
C GLN A 45 18.99 1.71 8.23
N TYR A 46 18.13 1.15 9.09
CA TYR A 46 16.69 1.27 8.92
C TYR A 46 16.30 2.74 9.04
N ILE A 47 15.66 3.27 7.99
CA ILE A 47 15.19 4.65 7.98
C ILE A 47 13.67 4.75 8.01
N GLY A 48 12.94 3.70 7.66
CA GLY A 48 11.49 3.75 7.66
C GLY A 48 10.85 2.63 6.86
N PHE A 49 9.63 2.87 6.38
CA PHE A 49 8.84 1.87 5.69
C PHE A 49 7.83 2.51 4.75
N ILE A 50 7.36 1.72 3.79
CA ILE A 50 6.25 2.05 2.88
C ILE A 50 5.19 0.96 3.00
N THR A 51 3.92 1.34 3.01
CA THR A 51 2.77 0.43 2.93
C THR A 51 1.92 0.79 1.73
N ILE A 52 1.68 -0.17 0.85
CA ILE A 52 0.79 -0.03 -0.31
C ILE A 52 -0.38 -1.00 -0.22
N ASP A 53 -1.49 -0.63 -0.88
CA ASP A 53 -2.66 -1.49 -1.03
C ASP A 53 -2.66 -2.14 -2.42
N THR A 54 -2.67 -3.47 -2.48
CA THR A 54 -2.72 -4.20 -3.76
C THR A 54 -4.05 -4.02 -4.50
N GLU A 55 -5.13 -3.63 -3.81
CA GLU A 55 -6.47 -3.51 -4.43
C GLU A 55 -6.54 -2.35 -5.43
N ILE A 56 -5.79 -1.28 -5.20
CA ILE A 56 -5.77 -0.09 -6.07
C ILE A 56 -4.81 -0.23 -7.27
N ALA A 57 -4.13 -1.37 -7.39
CA ALA A 57 -3.12 -1.57 -8.41
C ALA A 57 -3.72 -1.69 -9.81
N ILE A 58 -3.07 -1.05 -10.77
CA ILE A 58 -3.27 -1.34 -12.18
C ILE A 58 -2.42 -2.57 -12.50
N VAL A 59 -3.07 -3.65 -12.91
CA VAL A 59 -2.42 -4.92 -13.19
C VAL A 59 -2.17 -5.09 -14.68
N ASP A 60 -0.93 -5.40 -15.05
CA ASP A 60 -0.51 -5.66 -16.43
C ASP A 60 0.10 -7.07 -16.58
N ASP A 61 -0.27 -7.75 -17.67
CA ASP A 61 0.32 -9.04 -18.07
C ASP A 61 1.41 -8.76 -19.12
N VAL A 62 2.64 -8.62 -18.63
CA VAL A 62 3.79 -8.16 -19.43
C VAL A 62 4.01 -9.03 -20.67
N PHE A 63 3.73 -10.33 -20.58
CA PHE A 63 3.93 -11.29 -21.67
C PHE A 63 2.63 -11.79 -22.32
N ASN A 64 1.46 -11.36 -21.83
CA ASN A 64 0.14 -11.84 -22.25
C ASN A 64 -0.03 -13.38 -22.14
N ASP A 65 0.67 -14.00 -21.19
CA ASP A 65 0.59 -15.44 -20.92
C ASP A 65 0.40 -15.76 -19.43
N GLY A 66 0.21 -14.74 -18.59
CA GLY A 66 0.04 -14.84 -17.15
C GLY A 66 1.31 -15.21 -16.37
N SER A 67 2.48 -15.33 -17.02
CA SER A 67 3.72 -15.71 -16.34
C SER A 67 4.33 -14.59 -15.51
N LEU A 68 4.14 -13.33 -15.94
CA LEU A 68 4.56 -12.14 -15.22
C LEU A 68 3.42 -11.14 -15.19
N MET A 69 2.87 -10.93 -14.00
CA MET A 69 1.70 -10.10 -13.77
C MET A 69 2.12 -9.01 -12.78
N LEU A 70 2.37 -7.79 -13.26
CA LEU A 70 2.84 -6.69 -12.42
C LEU A 70 1.67 -5.83 -11.97
N GLY A 71 1.65 -5.48 -10.69
CA GLY A 71 0.72 -4.50 -10.13
C GLY A 71 1.45 -3.19 -9.87
N THR A 72 0.96 -2.10 -10.46
CA THR A 72 1.49 -0.75 -10.26
C THR A 72 0.50 0.08 -9.44
N VAL A 73 0.98 0.73 -8.38
CA VAL A 73 0.22 1.68 -7.58
C VAL A 73 0.86 3.07 -7.64
N SER A 74 0.03 4.11 -7.69
CA SER A 74 0.47 5.51 -7.70
C SER A 74 0.12 6.25 -6.41
N ALA A 75 -0.24 5.51 -5.36
CA ALA A 75 -0.54 6.04 -4.03
C ALA A 75 -0.15 5.02 -2.97
N TRP A 76 0.09 5.51 -1.75
CA TRP A 76 0.42 4.70 -0.59
C TRP A 76 -0.67 4.78 0.49
N VAL A 77 -0.65 3.80 1.39
CA VAL A 77 -1.46 3.80 2.62
C VAL A 77 -0.71 4.50 3.74
N ASP A 78 0.58 4.21 3.87
CA ASP A 78 1.45 4.80 4.90
C ASP A 78 2.88 4.86 4.38
N PHE A 79 3.58 5.97 4.56
CA PHE A 79 4.95 6.14 4.09
C PHE A 79 5.71 7.03 5.08
N GLU A 80 6.73 6.44 5.71
CA GLU A 80 7.56 7.11 6.69
C GLU A 80 9.04 6.90 6.34
N LEU A 81 9.84 7.98 6.34
CA LEU A 81 11.30 7.91 6.38
C LEU A 81 11.83 8.89 7.44
N PHE A 82 12.84 8.46 8.20
CA PHE A 82 13.46 9.19 9.30
C PHE A 82 12.46 9.68 10.38
N GLY A 83 11.32 9.01 10.52
CA GLY A 83 10.24 9.42 11.42
C GLY A 83 9.35 10.55 10.87
N PHE A 84 9.53 10.95 9.61
CA PHE A 84 8.66 11.88 8.91
C PHE A 84 7.66 11.14 8.03
N ASN A 85 6.42 11.60 8.06
CA ASN A 85 5.41 11.23 7.07
C ASN A 85 5.45 12.21 5.90
N PHE A 86 4.87 11.81 4.76
CA PHE A 86 4.88 12.60 3.53
C PHE A 86 3.51 13.14 3.17
N TRP A 87 3.50 14.26 2.43
CA TRP A 87 2.30 14.75 1.77
C TRP A 87 1.89 13.77 0.67
N THR A 88 0.63 13.36 0.71
CA THR A 88 0.02 12.73 -0.47
C THR A 88 -0.26 13.81 -1.54
N GLU A 89 -0.41 13.39 -2.80
CA GLU A 89 -0.77 14.29 -3.92
C GLU A 89 -1.99 15.15 -3.58
N ALA A 90 -3.05 14.52 -3.06
CA ALA A 90 -4.30 15.21 -2.72
C ALA A 90 -4.14 16.22 -1.58
N GLU A 91 -3.31 15.94 -0.59
CA GLU A 91 -3.07 16.86 0.53
C GLU A 91 -2.17 18.04 0.09
N SER A 92 -1.15 17.76 -0.72
CA SER A 92 -0.29 18.76 -1.36
C SER A 92 -1.13 19.74 -2.21
N ASP A 93 -1.99 19.22 -3.08
CA ASP A 93 -2.89 20.03 -3.91
C ASP A 93 -3.83 20.90 -3.06
N ALA A 94 -4.44 20.32 -2.02
CA ALA A 94 -5.33 21.05 -1.13
C ALA A 94 -4.61 22.17 -0.36
N ALA A 95 -3.36 21.97 0.01
CA ALA A 95 -2.54 22.98 0.68
C ALA A 95 -2.14 24.12 -0.28
N LEU A 96 -1.76 23.80 -1.52
CA LEU A 96 -1.45 24.79 -2.56
C LEU A 96 -2.68 25.63 -2.95
N ASP A 97 -3.88 25.02 -2.99
CA ASP A 97 -5.13 25.73 -3.21
C ASP A 97 -5.46 26.71 -2.07
N ALA A 98 -5.12 26.35 -0.83
CA ALA A 98 -5.35 27.19 0.35
C ALA A 98 -4.32 28.32 0.49
N ASP A 99 -3.04 28.03 0.20
CA ASP A 99 -1.95 29.00 0.17
C ASP A 99 -0.99 28.67 -1.00
N PRO A 100 -1.05 29.44 -2.11
CA PRO A 100 -0.18 29.23 -3.28
C PRO A 100 1.32 29.46 -3.01
N LEU A 101 1.69 29.96 -1.83
CA LEU A 101 3.08 30.12 -1.39
C LEU A 101 3.51 29.02 -0.41
N SER A 102 2.66 28.04 -0.15
CA SER A 102 3.02 26.84 0.62
C SER A 102 3.98 25.96 -0.19
N PHE A 103 4.81 25.20 0.51
CA PHE A 103 5.83 24.32 -0.07
C PHE A 103 5.60 22.80 0.09
N PRO A 104 4.39 22.27 0.34
CA PRO A 104 4.17 20.83 0.22
C PRO A 104 4.19 20.49 -1.27
N MET A 105 5.33 20.03 -1.77
CA MET A 105 5.46 19.62 -3.16
C MET A 105 5.31 18.10 -3.27
N PHE A 106 4.43 17.68 -4.17
CA PHE A 106 4.34 16.31 -4.64
C PHE A 106 4.81 16.26 -6.09
N GLY A 107 5.92 15.57 -6.34
CA GLY A 107 6.45 15.35 -7.68
C GLY A 107 5.88 14.08 -8.29
N PHE A 108 6.13 12.95 -7.64
CA PHE A 108 5.80 11.64 -8.16
C PHE A 108 5.76 10.57 -7.08
N PHE A 109 5.00 9.50 -7.31
CA PHE A 109 5.12 8.25 -6.59
C PHE A 109 4.64 7.08 -7.44
N GLU A 110 5.41 6.02 -7.44
CA GLU A 110 5.08 4.73 -8.04
C GLU A 110 5.69 3.59 -7.24
N ALA A 111 4.90 2.55 -7.00
CA ALA A 111 5.42 1.29 -6.52
C ALA A 111 4.90 0.12 -7.38
N VAL A 112 5.76 -0.85 -7.64
CA VAL A 112 5.47 -2.02 -8.46
C VAL A 112 5.76 -3.30 -7.69
N PHE A 113 4.90 -4.30 -7.83
CA PHE A 113 5.06 -5.62 -7.23
C PHE A 113 4.59 -6.72 -8.19
N ASP A 114 5.13 -7.94 -8.05
CA ASP A 114 4.65 -9.11 -8.76
C ASP A 114 3.38 -9.66 -8.09
N THR A 115 2.25 -9.58 -8.79
CA THR A 115 0.96 -10.11 -8.30
C THR A 115 0.95 -11.64 -8.21
N ASN A 116 1.83 -12.33 -8.95
CA ASN A 116 2.02 -13.77 -8.82
C ASN A 116 2.86 -14.15 -7.58
N ASN A 117 3.57 -13.19 -6.98
CA ASN A 117 4.46 -13.42 -5.86
C ASN A 117 4.49 -12.23 -4.88
N LEU A 118 3.35 -11.94 -4.24
CA LEU A 118 3.25 -10.87 -3.23
C LEU A 118 4.27 -11.02 -2.08
N ALA A 119 4.75 -12.24 -1.81
CA ALA A 119 5.73 -12.47 -0.75
C ALA A 119 7.13 -11.91 -1.07
N ALA A 120 7.42 -11.58 -2.34
CA ALA A 120 8.62 -10.84 -2.72
C ALA A 120 8.58 -9.38 -2.25
N GLY A 121 7.39 -8.85 -1.98
CA GLY A 121 7.19 -7.45 -1.58
C GLY A 121 7.18 -6.52 -2.79
N ILE A 122 7.69 -5.31 -2.57
CA ILE A 122 7.82 -4.28 -3.61
C ILE A 122 9.11 -4.54 -4.40
N GLU A 123 9.03 -4.49 -5.72
CA GLU A 123 10.15 -4.72 -6.64
C GLU A 123 10.69 -3.40 -7.22
N LEU A 124 9.84 -2.39 -7.34
CA LEU A 124 10.22 -1.03 -7.69
C LEU A 124 9.51 -0.02 -6.80
N LEU A 125 10.24 0.99 -6.34
CA LEU A 125 9.71 2.18 -5.67
C LEU A 125 10.40 3.40 -6.26
N ASP A 126 9.63 4.36 -6.77
CA ASP A 126 10.11 5.65 -7.27
C ASP A 126 9.26 6.75 -6.62
N PHE A 127 9.90 7.77 -6.08
CA PHE A 127 9.22 8.85 -5.37
C PHE A 127 9.95 10.19 -5.47
N ASP A 128 9.16 11.25 -5.39
CA ASP A 128 9.58 12.64 -5.22
C ASP A 128 8.50 13.34 -4.38
N VAL A 129 8.74 13.45 -3.08
CA VAL A 129 7.73 13.84 -2.07
C VAL A 129 8.32 14.76 -1.00
N THR A 130 7.48 15.61 -0.42
CA THR A 130 7.86 16.48 0.71
C THR A 130 7.32 15.94 2.03
N GLU A 131 8.09 16.06 3.10
CA GLU A 131 7.60 15.71 4.44
C GLU A 131 6.48 16.64 4.93
N ASN A 132 5.53 16.12 5.71
CA ASN A 132 4.30 16.82 6.10
C ASN A 132 4.26 17.37 7.53
N THR A 133 5.37 17.27 8.25
CA THR A 133 5.47 17.74 9.63
C THR A 133 5.89 19.20 9.68
N PHE A 134 6.89 19.59 8.89
CA PHE A 134 7.44 20.96 8.86
C PHE A 134 7.58 21.54 7.45
N ASP A 135 7.35 20.77 6.39
CA ASP A 135 7.55 21.13 4.98
C ASP A 135 8.99 21.58 4.66
N PHE A 136 9.97 21.02 5.36
CA PHE A 136 11.37 21.45 5.27
C PHE A 136 12.22 20.57 4.37
N TYR A 137 11.92 19.27 4.31
CA TYR A 137 12.72 18.33 3.55
C TYR A 137 11.92 17.74 2.40
N ALA A 138 12.50 17.80 1.21
CA ALA A 138 12.04 17.07 0.05
C ALA A 138 12.91 15.82 -0.15
N PHE A 139 12.28 14.73 -0.53
CA PHE A 139 12.90 13.43 -0.67
C PHE A 139 12.62 12.92 -2.07
N SER A 140 13.67 12.54 -2.78
CA SER A 140 13.55 11.82 -4.05
C SER A 140 14.34 10.53 -3.96
N GLY A 141 13.83 9.46 -4.54
CA GLY A 141 14.56 8.20 -4.53
C GLY A 141 13.97 7.17 -5.45
N LEU A 142 14.81 6.20 -5.81
CA LEU A 142 14.44 5.06 -6.63
C LEU A 142 15.10 3.80 -6.08
N ILE A 143 14.31 2.75 -5.91
CA ILE A 143 14.76 1.40 -5.62
C ILE A 143 14.22 0.51 -6.74
N ASP A 144 15.09 -0.17 -7.48
CA ASP A 144 14.73 -1.21 -8.45
C ASP A 144 15.58 -2.45 -8.13
N ILE A 145 14.92 -3.54 -7.71
CA ILE A 145 15.63 -4.78 -7.33
C ILE A 145 16.31 -5.46 -8.51
N PHE A 146 15.90 -5.15 -9.75
CA PHE A 146 16.48 -5.70 -10.97
C PHE A 146 17.61 -4.83 -11.51
N THR A 147 17.70 -3.57 -11.08
CA THR A 147 18.74 -2.61 -11.50
C THR A 147 19.40 -1.90 -10.30
N PRO A 148 20.02 -2.62 -9.34
CA PRO A 148 20.70 -2.00 -8.22
C PRO A 148 21.99 -1.25 -8.64
N PRO A 149 22.46 -0.27 -7.85
CA PRO A 149 21.92 0.17 -6.56
C PRO A 149 20.74 1.14 -6.69
N GLY A 150 19.88 1.17 -5.68
CA GLY A 150 18.92 2.26 -5.52
C GLY A 150 19.62 3.56 -5.11
N PHE A 151 18.91 4.68 -5.16
CA PHE A 151 19.40 5.95 -4.63
C PHE A 151 18.31 6.68 -3.86
N GLY A 152 18.72 7.51 -2.90
CA GLY A 152 17.87 8.45 -2.20
C GLY A 152 18.60 9.74 -1.98
N ASP A 153 17.94 10.85 -2.30
CA ASP A 153 18.40 12.22 -2.12
C ASP A 153 17.44 12.95 -1.19
N ILE A 154 18.00 13.71 -0.25
CA ILE A 154 17.25 14.56 0.68
C ILE A 154 17.69 15.99 0.43
N PHE A 155 16.74 16.87 0.16
CA PHE A 155 16.96 18.29 -0.08
C PHE A 155 16.47 19.14 1.08
N ASP A 156 17.23 20.18 1.42
CA ASP A 156 16.84 21.19 2.39
C ASP A 156 15.88 22.23 1.78
N PRO A 157 15.27 23.13 2.57
CA PRO A 157 14.33 24.13 2.06
C PRO A 157 14.94 25.15 1.09
N THR A 158 16.27 25.19 0.97
CA THR A 158 16.99 26.06 0.03
C THR A 158 17.25 25.39 -1.31
N GLY A 159 16.87 24.11 -1.46
CA GLY A 159 17.17 23.27 -2.60
C GLY A 159 18.59 22.69 -2.59
N GLY A 160 19.30 22.78 -1.46
CA GLY A 160 20.60 22.17 -1.27
C GLY A 160 20.46 20.68 -0.95
N LEU A 161 21.36 19.85 -1.48
CA LEU A 161 21.45 18.45 -1.08
C LEU A 161 21.91 18.38 0.38
N TYR A 162 21.02 17.89 1.24
CA TYR A 162 21.24 17.75 2.68
C TYR A 162 21.92 16.42 3.01
N ASP A 163 21.41 15.33 2.44
CA ASP A 163 21.95 13.98 2.58
C ASP A 163 21.60 13.19 1.31
N PHE A 164 22.33 12.11 1.06
CA PHE A 164 22.10 11.22 -0.06
C PHE A 164 22.69 9.84 0.26
N GLY A 165 22.27 8.82 -0.48
CA GLY A 165 22.89 7.51 -0.35
C GLY A 165 22.19 6.44 -1.16
N GLU A 166 22.54 5.20 -0.86
CA GLU A 166 21.96 4.04 -1.51
C GLU A 166 20.77 3.53 -0.71
N LEU A 167 19.62 3.43 -1.37
CA LEU A 167 18.42 2.87 -0.79
C LEU A 167 18.30 1.37 -1.12
N ALA A 168 17.81 0.60 -0.15
CA ALA A 168 17.52 -0.81 -0.31
C ALA A 168 16.23 -1.21 0.42
N PHE A 169 15.53 -2.20 -0.13
CA PHE A 169 14.40 -2.83 0.55
C PHE A 169 14.87 -3.80 1.63
N GLY A 170 14.17 -3.78 2.76
CA GLY A 170 14.31 -4.77 3.84
C GLY A 170 13.34 -5.94 3.70
N GLU A 171 12.76 -6.38 4.81
CA GLU A 171 11.77 -7.47 4.81
C GLU A 171 10.38 -6.95 4.39
N ALA A 172 9.69 -7.74 3.56
CA ALA A 172 8.30 -7.53 3.18
C ALA A 172 7.35 -8.17 4.20
N ARG A 173 6.25 -7.49 4.51
CA ARG A 173 5.20 -7.97 5.43
C ARG A 173 3.84 -7.85 4.75
N LEU A 174 3.14 -8.97 4.65
CA LEU A 174 1.80 -9.02 4.06
C LEU A 174 0.74 -8.99 5.15
N THR A 175 -0.16 -8.02 5.06
CA THR A 175 -1.32 -7.91 5.96
C THR A 175 -2.60 -8.03 5.15
N ALA A 176 -3.33 -9.13 5.33
CA ALA A 176 -4.68 -9.25 4.77
C ALA A 176 -5.64 -8.31 5.49
N VAL A 177 -6.32 -7.44 4.74
CA VAL A 177 -7.37 -6.56 5.25
C VAL A 177 -8.69 -7.31 5.12
N PRO A 178 -9.35 -7.68 6.23
CA PRO A 178 -10.62 -8.36 6.16
C PRO A 178 -11.66 -7.43 5.53
N GLU A 179 -12.32 -7.87 4.46
CA GLU A 179 -13.56 -7.23 4.05
C GLU A 179 -14.60 -7.27 5.19
N PRO A 180 -15.62 -6.39 5.18
CA PRO A 180 -16.75 -6.46 6.11
C PRO A 180 -17.65 -7.70 5.86
N THR A 181 -17.09 -8.86 5.52
CA THR A 181 -17.76 -10.16 5.44
C THR A 181 -18.39 -10.53 6.79
N SER A 182 -17.82 -10.05 7.90
CA SER A 182 -18.39 -10.17 9.25
C SER A 182 -19.73 -9.42 9.39
N LEU A 183 -19.87 -8.23 8.77
CA LEU A 183 -21.11 -7.47 8.71
C LEU A 183 -22.17 -8.20 7.87
N LEU A 184 -21.77 -8.77 6.73
CA LEU A 184 -22.65 -9.57 5.86
C LEU A 184 -23.13 -10.86 6.54
N LEU A 185 -22.24 -11.57 7.23
CA LEU A 185 -22.58 -12.74 8.06
C LEU A 185 -23.51 -12.35 9.21
N PHE A 186 -23.27 -11.22 9.85
CA PHE A 186 -24.14 -10.69 10.90
C PHE A 186 -25.53 -10.31 10.35
N LEU A 187 -25.60 -9.67 9.19
CA LEU A 187 -26.84 -9.32 8.52
C LEU A 187 -27.62 -10.59 8.10
N ALA A 188 -26.93 -11.58 7.53
CA ALA A 188 -27.51 -12.86 7.15
C ALA A 188 -28.06 -13.61 8.37
N ALA A 189 -27.34 -13.60 9.49
CA ALA A 189 -27.79 -14.16 10.76
C ALA A 189 -29.00 -13.41 11.33
N ALA A 190 -29.01 -12.08 11.27
CA ALA A 190 -30.13 -11.25 11.71
C ALA A 190 -31.41 -11.48 10.87
N ILE A 191 -31.28 -11.61 9.55
CA ILE A 191 -32.38 -11.97 8.63
C ILE A 191 -32.88 -13.39 8.93
N GLY A 192 -31.96 -14.34 9.20
CA GLY A 192 -32.30 -15.69 9.63
C GLY A 192 -33.09 -15.75 10.94
N LEU A 193 -32.71 -14.93 11.94
CA LEU A 193 -33.40 -14.84 13.22
C LEU A 193 -34.79 -14.20 13.10
N THR A 194 -34.90 -13.10 12.33
CA THR A 194 -36.17 -12.35 12.17
C THR A 194 -37.20 -13.14 11.36
N THR A 195 -36.78 -13.88 10.34
CA THR A 195 -37.69 -14.76 9.57
C THR A 195 -38.20 -15.96 10.38
N ARG A 196 -37.49 -16.38 11.43
CA ARG A 196 -37.95 -17.44 12.36
C ARG A 196 -39.10 -16.98 13.27
N ARG A 197 -39.21 -15.67 13.55
CA ARG A 197 -40.27 -15.10 14.43
C ARG A 197 -41.67 -15.07 13.82
N LYS A 198 -41.84 -15.28 12.51
CA LYS A 198 -43.16 -15.27 11.83
C LYS A 198 -43.85 -16.63 11.74
N VAL A 199 -43.32 -17.67 12.39
CA VAL A 199 -44.03 -18.95 12.53
C VAL A 199 -44.82 -18.94 13.85
N LYS A 200 -46.00 -18.32 13.83
CA LYS A 200 -47.11 -18.62 14.75
C LYS A 200 -48.27 -19.13 13.91
#